data_AF-A0A959CG83-F1
#
_entry.id   AF-A0A959CG83-F1
#
_cell.length_a   1.000
_cell.length_b   1.000
_cell.length_c   1.000
_cell.angle_alpha   90.00
_cell.angle_beta   90.00
_cell.angle_gamma   90.00
#
_symmetry.space_group_name_H-M   'P 1'
#
loop_
_entity.id
_entity.type
_entity.pdbx_description
1 polymer ?
#
loop_
_entity_poly.entity_id
_entity_poly.type
_entity_poly.pdbx_seq_one_letter_code
_entity_poly.pdbx_strand_id
1 'polypeptide(L)'
;GKTWTNFADKLPGAPKNGWIPAIEASRYNDGEAFVVLNNYRQNDWQPYLYHTTDYGKTWSRLVSPGTLKREDGKVADNNFCLSLVQDPIVADLLFLGTDQGLYVSIDHGSNWNKWPVEALPSVPVNDMKIQVRDGDLVIGTFGRGIWILDNLAPLRDLARTHAAILDKPFKMFPAQPGVLAEYSSYEGPRFAADANYQGENKSFAVVIPVWVKPGMDKASGQETKTGKEDNAEGKSKGKPAKKKEKALVTVLSLEGDTLRQFKTELDTSFSTIRWGMDTRGVRFPSKNEPNRDQPEPGGGPRVFPGEYLVKVKYMDYADSLTVSVIEDPRVPVPPADRQANAAAIRDLYQDIERSAKAYDRLKEAEKTIRLVEEQWVNVPDSVKKEVLKIGKTLKDSIGVLKELFFKHEEGKGIEGNPNRLNNRFSNAIRYI
;
A
#
# COMPACT_ATOMS: atom_id res chain seq x y z
N GLY A 1 19.21 8.33 41.83
CA GLY A 1 18.50 7.58 42.87
C GLY A 1 19.44 7.07 43.95
N LYS A 2 19.80 7.90 44.94
CA LYS A 2 20.53 7.46 46.15
C LYS A 2 19.59 6.83 47.19
N THR A 3 18.31 7.20 47.16
CA THR A 3 17.24 6.70 48.02
C THR A 3 16.01 6.41 47.15
N TRP A 4 15.21 5.42 47.55
CA TRP A 4 14.00 5.00 46.85
C TRP A 4 12.84 4.90 47.84
N THR A 5 11.65 5.31 47.41
CA THR A 5 10.39 5.13 48.15
C THR A 5 9.60 4.01 47.51
N ASN A 6 9.11 3.06 48.31
CA ASN A 6 8.31 1.95 47.80
C ASN A 6 6.82 2.33 47.79
N PHE A 7 6.17 2.18 46.63
CA PHE A 7 4.73 2.43 46.44
C PHE A 7 3.92 1.17 46.11
N ALA A 8 4.51 -0.02 46.20
CA ALA A 8 3.84 -1.28 45.84
C ALA A 8 2.50 -1.48 46.58
N ASP A 9 2.45 -1.14 47.88
CA ASP A 9 1.24 -1.28 48.71
C ASP A 9 0.12 -0.29 48.35
N LYS A 10 0.39 0.67 47.44
CA LYS A 10 -0.59 1.66 46.98
C LYS A 10 -1.28 1.27 45.67
N LEU A 11 -0.84 0.20 45.01
CA LEU A 11 -1.42 -0.26 43.75
C LEU A 11 -2.74 -1.02 44.04
N PRO A 12 -3.90 -0.49 43.63
CA PRO A 12 -5.19 -1.07 44.00
C PRO A 12 -5.36 -2.48 43.41
N GLY A 13 -5.63 -3.45 44.28
CA GLY A 13 -5.86 -4.85 43.89
C GLY A 13 -4.64 -5.54 43.27
N ALA A 14 -3.43 -5.02 43.47
CA ALA A 14 -2.21 -5.68 43.02
C ALA A 14 -1.96 -6.97 43.80
N PRO A 15 -1.59 -8.08 43.14
CA PRO A 15 -1.25 -9.31 43.83
C PRO A 15 0.08 -9.17 44.56
N LYS A 16 0.22 -9.90 45.68
CA LYS A 16 1.49 -9.98 46.41
C LYS A 16 2.57 -10.60 45.53
N ASN A 17 3.76 -10.01 45.55
CA ASN A 17 4.92 -10.45 44.75
C ASN A 17 4.69 -10.43 43.23
N GLY A 18 3.75 -9.60 42.75
CA GLY A 18 3.58 -9.35 41.32
C GLY A 18 4.86 -8.81 40.68
N TRP A 19 5.12 -9.21 39.43
CA TRP A 19 6.28 -8.77 38.67
C TRP A 19 5.97 -7.48 37.92
N ILE A 20 6.88 -6.51 37.95
CA ILE A 20 6.78 -5.25 37.19
C ILE A 20 7.70 -5.35 35.97
N PRO A 21 7.21 -5.80 34.80
CA PRO A 21 8.07 -5.94 33.62
C PRO A 21 8.39 -4.60 32.95
N ALA A 22 7.53 -3.59 33.08
CA ALA A 22 7.68 -2.31 32.40
C ALA A 22 7.13 -1.16 33.25
N ILE A 23 7.84 -0.04 33.22
CA ILE A 23 7.42 1.26 33.75
C ILE A 23 7.68 2.27 32.64
N GLU A 24 6.63 2.93 32.17
CA GLU A 24 6.72 4.00 31.18
C GLU A 24 6.43 5.32 31.88
N ALA A 25 7.47 6.14 32.07
CA ALA A 25 7.30 7.50 32.56
C ALA A 25 6.78 8.39 31.44
N SER A 26 5.74 9.19 31.72
CA SER A 26 5.19 10.12 30.74
C SER A 26 6.23 11.16 30.39
N ARG A 27 6.35 11.46 29.09
CA ARG A 27 7.21 12.56 28.64
C ARG A 27 6.52 13.92 28.66
N TYR A 28 5.21 13.93 28.90
CA TYR A 28 4.38 15.12 28.82
C TYR A 28 4.20 15.78 30.18
N ASN A 29 4.10 14.98 31.25
CA ASN A 29 3.82 15.48 32.59
C ASN A 29 4.80 14.88 33.60
N ASP A 30 5.48 15.75 34.35
CA ASP A 30 6.32 15.30 35.44
C ASP A 30 5.48 14.62 36.53
N GLY A 31 5.94 13.46 37.00
CA GLY A 31 5.24 12.67 38.01
C GLY A 31 4.15 11.76 37.46
N GLU A 32 3.88 11.80 36.15
CA GLU A 32 3.01 10.84 35.49
C GLU A 32 3.79 9.59 35.05
N ALA A 33 3.24 8.42 35.34
CA ALA A 33 3.81 7.15 34.90
C ALA A 33 2.74 6.07 34.74
N PHE A 34 3.03 5.13 33.86
CA PHE A 34 2.27 3.90 33.69
C PHE A 34 3.11 2.71 34.14
N VAL A 35 2.50 1.80 34.89
CA VAL A 35 3.18 0.63 35.45
C VAL A 35 2.45 -0.62 35.03
N VAL A 36 3.14 -1.47 34.28
CA VAL A 36 2.68 -2.81 33.95
C VAL A 36 2.98 -3.73 35.12
N LEU A 37 2.04 -4.60 35.47
CA LEU A 37 2.24 -5.70 36.40
C LEU A 37 1.77 -7.00 35.75
N ASN A 38 2.47 -8.11 36.00
CA ASN A 38 1.94 -9.44 35.73
C ASN A 38 2.25 -10.43 36.85
N ASN A 39 1.45 -11.49 36.91
CA ASN A 39 1.54 -12.47 37.97
C ASN A 39 1.34 -13.92 37.48
N TYR A 40 1.51 -14.14 36.17
CA TYR A 40 1.21 -15.42 35.52
C TYR A 40 2.04 -16.60 36.07
N ARG A 41 3.24 -16.32 36.61
CA ARG A 41 4.10 -17.32 37.28
C ARG A 41 3.52 -17.84 38.60
N GLN A 42 2.55 -17.14 39.17
CA GLN A 42 1.79 -17.56 40.35
C GLN A 42 0.38 -18.05 39.98
N ASN A 43 0.17 -18.47 38.72
CA ASN A 43 -1.11 -18.91 38.18
C ASN A 43 -2.21 -17.83 38.17
N ASP A 44 -1.81 -16.57 38.06
CA ASP A 44 -2.71 -15.42 37.94
C ASP A 44 -2.47 -14.73 36.59
N TRP A 45 -3.39 -14.96 35.67
CA TRP A 45 -3.28 -14.55 34.26
C TRP A 45 -3.96 -13.20 33.99
N GLN A 46 -4.42 -12.49 35.02
CA GLN A 46 -5.19 -11.26 34.82
C GLN A 46 -4.32 -10.11 34.28
N PRO A 47 -4.88 -9.18 33.50
CA PRO A 47 -4.18 -7.98 33.08
C PRO A 47 -4.05 -6.97 34.22
N TYR A 48 -2.88 -6.33 34.33
CA TYR A 48 -2.66 -5.22 35.26
C TYR A 48 -1.88 -4.10 34.57
N LEU A 49 -2.55 -2.97 34.36
CA LEU A 49 -1.93 -1.70 33.99
C LEU A 49 -2.39 -0.62 34.97
N TYR A 50 -1.42 0.03 35.59
CA TYR A 50 -1.65 1.10 36.56
C TYR A 50 -1.15 2.44 36.00
N HIS A 51 -1.77 3.53 36.46
CA HIS A 51 -1.43 4.89 36.09
C HIS A 51 -1.41 5.79 37.32
N THR A 52 -0.47 6.71 37.34
CA THR A 52 -0.33 7.75 38.36
C THR A 52 0.00 9.07 37.69
N THR A 53 -0.39 10.18 38.31
CA THR A 53 -0.06 11.55 37.88
C THR A 53 0.62 12.36 38.98
N ASP A 54 0.98 11.73 40.10
CA ASP A 54 1.44 12.39 41.32
C ASP A 54 2.68 11.73 41.95
N TYR A 55 3.57 11.21 41.10
CA TYR A 55 4.79 10.50 41.47
C TYR A 55 4.52 9.21 42.26
N GLY A 56 3.42 8.52 41.96
CA GLY A 56 3.05 7.24 42.57
C GLY A 56 2.41 7.38 43.96
N LYS A 57 1.97 8.58 44.35
CA LYS A 57 1.28 8.78 45.63
C LYS A 57 -0.14 8.22 45.58
N THR A 58 -0.81 8.32 44.44
CA THR A 58 -2.11 7.73 44.10
C THR A 58 -2.05 7.00 42.76
N TRP A 59 -2.88 5.97 42.63
CA TRP A 59 -2.90 5.08 41.46
C TRP A 59 -4.32 4.78 41.01
N SER A 60 -4.53 4.76 39.69
CA SER A 60 -5.69 4.17 39.04
C SER A 60 -5.28 2.89 38.33
N ARG A 61 -6.22 1.94 38.18
CA ARG A 61 -6.01 0.72 37.38
C ARG A 61 -6.72 0.91 36.05
N LEU A 62 -5.96 1.14 34.99
CA LEU A 62 -6.48 1.36 33.63
C LEU A 62 -6.91 0.05 32.96
N VAL A 63 -6.23 -1.06 33.29
CA VAL A 63 -6.58 -2.37 32.73
C VAL A 63 -6.79 -3.39 33.85
N SER A 64 -7.99 -3.98 33.83
CA SER A 64 -8.47 -5.01 34.74
C SER A 64 -9.23 -6.09 33.95
N PRO A 65 -9.65 -7.21 34.58
CA PRO A 65 -10.53 -8.18 33.92
C PRO A 65 -11.77 -7.48 33.35
N GLY A 66 -12.23 -7.89 32.15
CA GLY A 66 -13.30 -7.18 31.43
C GLY A 66 -12.87 -5.99 30.56
N THR A 67 -11.70 -5.37 30.79
CA THR A 67 -11.26 -4.18 30.03
C THR A 67 -10.83 -4.52 28.61
N LEU A 68 -9.98 -5.54 28.45
CA LEU A 68 -9.45 -5.92 27.14
C LEU A 68 -10.44 -6.82 26.41
N LYS A 69 -10.66 -6.52 25.14
CA LYS A 69 -11.50 -7.34 24.25
C LYS A 69 -10.65 -8.02 23.18
N ARG A 70 -11.09 -9.19 22.74
CA ARG A 70 -10.58 -9.85 21.54
C ARG A 70 -11.13 -9.12 20.31
N GLU A 71 -10.60 -9.45 19.14
CA GLU A 71 -11.08 -8.88 17.87
C GLU A 71 -12.56 -9.18 17.59
N ASP A 72 -13.07 -10.32 18.07
CA ASP A 72 -14.50 -10.68 18.00
C ASP A 72 -15.39 -9.96 19.04
N GLY A 73 -14.83 -9.01 19.80
CA GLY A 73 -15.52 -8.21 20.80
C GLY A 73 -15.73 -8.91 22.15
N LYS A 74 -15.40 -10.19 22.29
CA LYS A 74 -15.50 -10.90 23.57
C LYS A 74 -14.41 -10.44 24.52
N VAL A 75 -14.69 -10.53 25.82
CA VAL A 75 -13.69 -10.24 26.85
C VAL A 75 -12.50 -11.18 26.71
N ALA A 76 -11.29 -10.61 26.75
CA ALA A 76 -10.02 -11.32 26.75
C ALA A 76 -9.51 -11.50 28.18
N ASP A 77 -10.28 -12.18 29.03
CA ASP A 77 -9.80 -12.55 30.37
C ASP A 77 -8.66 -13.56 30.25
N ASN A 78 -7.71 -13.52 31.18
CA ASN A 78 -6.42 -14.25 31.11
C ASN A 78 -5.47 -13.74 30.02
N ASN A 79 -5.32 -12.42 29.95
CA ASN A 79 -4.45 -11.74 28.99
C ASN A 79 -3.51 -10.79 29.73
N PHE A 80 -2.38 -11.28 30.22
CA PHE A 80 -1.52 -10.51 31.11
C PHE A 80 -0.68 -9.49 30.33
N CYS A 81 -0.42 -8.35 30.96
CA CYS A 81 0.33 -7.25 30.36
C CYS A 81 1.85 -7.48 30.46
N LEU A 82 2.58 -7.04 29.44
CA LEU A 82 4.02 -7.28 29.29
C LEU A 82 4.82 -5.99 29.09
N SER A 83 4.32 -5.08 28.26
CA SER A 83 5.02 -3.84 27.91
C SER A 83 4.03 -2.71 27.61
N LEU A 84 4.46 -1.47 27.73
CA LEU A 84 3.69 -0.29 27.36
C LEU A 84 4.62 0.77 26.76
N VAL A 85 4.16 1.47 25.73
CA VAL A 85 4.82 2.66 25.21
C VAL A 85 3.78 3.76 25.01
N GLN A 86 4.11 4.98 25.46
CA GLN A 86 3.33 6.19 25.14
C GLN A 86 3.88 6.84 23.88
N ASP A 87 3.01 7.28 22.97
CA ASP A 87 3.46 7.95 21.76
C ASP A 87 4.16 9.29 22.09
N PRO A 88 5.35 9.52 21.53
CA PRO A 88 6.13 10.71 21.82
C PRO A 88 5.59 12.00 21.20
N ILE A 89 4.57 11.95 20.34
CA ILE A 89 4.00 13.12 19.65
C ILE A 89 2.54 13.39 20.07
N VAL A 90 1.77 12.36 20.45
CA VAL A 90 0.40 12.47 20.93
C VAL A 90 0.23 11.73 22.26
N ALA A 91 0.00 12.47 23.36
CA ALA A 91 -0.06 11.92 24.72
C ALA A 91 -1.11 10.81 24.89
N ASP A 92 -2.27 10.96 24.25
CA ASP A 92 -3.41 10.04 24.35
C ASP A 92 -3.21 8.72 23.60
N LEU A 93 -2.19 8.61 22.74
CA LEU A 93 -1.91 7.41 21.97
C LEU A 93 -0.99 6.48 22.77
N LEU A 94 -1.53 5.35 23.23
CA LEU A 94 -0.81 4.34 24.00
C LEU A 94 -0.81 2.99 23.30
N PHE A 95 0.30 2.26 23.42
CA PHE A 95 0.46 0.91 22.92
C PHE A 95 0.72 -0.03 24.09
N LEU A 96 -0.08 -1.10 24.21
CA LEU A 96 0.02 -2.10 25.26
C LEU A 96 0.34 -3.47 24.64
N GLY A 97 1.50 -4.00 25.00
CA GLY A 97 1.89 -5.36 24.67
C GLY A 97 1.39 -6.33 25.73
N THR A 98 0.72 -7.39 25.30
CA THR A 98 0.20 -8.45 26.16
C THR A 98 0.66 -9.82 25.67
N ASP A 99 0.37 -10.89 26.42
CA ASP A 99 0.66 -12.26 25.98
C ASP A 99 -0.14 -12.68 24.74
N GLN A 100 -1.28 -12.04 24.51
CA GLN A 100 -2.14 -12.24 23.34
C GLN A 100 -1.92 -11.19 22.24
N GLY A 101 -0.81 -10.44 22.22
CA GLY A 101 -0.43 -9.51 21.14
C GLY A 101 -0.56 -8.02 21.49
N LEU A 102 -0.72 -7.17 20.48
CA LEU A 102 -0.77 -5.71 20.65
C LEU A 102 -2.20 -5.18 20.88
N TYR A 103 -2.30 -4.16 21.73
CA TYR A 103 -3.48 -3.32 21.94
C TYR A 103 -3.11 -1.84 21.78
N VAL A 104 -4.06 -1.04 21.27
CA VAL A 104 -3.87 0.39 21.03
C VAL A 104 -5.01 1.17 21.70
N SER A 105 -4.66 2.21 22.45
CA SER A 105 -5.60 3.21 22.96
C SER A 105 -5.34 4.54 22.27
N ILE A 106 -6.41 5.25 21.94
CA ILE A 106 -6.40 6.59 21.32
C ILE A 106 -7.01 7.65 22.27
N ASP A 107 -7.21 7.29 23.53
CA ASP A 107 -7.92 8.05 24.55
C ASP A 107 -7.28 7.85 25.95
N HIS A 108 -5.94 7.86 25.96
CA HIS A 108 -5.10 7.83 27.16
C HIS A 108 -5.33 6.60 28.07
N GLY A 109 -5.65 5.47 27.47
CA GLY A 109 -5.86 4.20 28.15
C GLY A 109 -7.28 3.98 28.67
N SER A 110 -8.23 4.87 28.34
CA SER A 110 -9.65 4.73 28.70
C SER A 110 -10.31 3.57 27.96
N ASN A 111 -10.00 3.39 26.68
CA ASN A 111 -10.43 2.26 25.86
C ASN A 111 -9.25 1.63 25.11
N TRP A 112 -9.34 0.32 24.88
CA TRP A 112 -8.30 -0.47 24.22
C TRP A 112 -8.85 -1.26 23.05
N ASN A 113 -8.20 -1.12 21.89
CA ASN A 113 -8.55 -1.83 20.67
C ASN A 113 -7.48 -2.88 20.37
N LYS A 114 -7.90 -4.11 20.09
CA LYS A 114 -7.00 -5.19 19.70
C LYS A 114 -6.43 -4.90 18.30
N TRP A 115 -5.11 -5.01 18.13
CA TRP A 115 -4.53 -4.92 16.79
C TRP A 115 -4.91 -6.16 15.95
N PRO A 116 -5.28 -6.01 14.66
CA PRO A 116 -5.76 -7.12 13.83
C PRO A 116 -4.78 -8.29 13.75
N VAL A 117 -5.29 -9.52 13.92
CA VAL A 117 -4.45 -10.72 13.98
C VAL A 117 -3.81 -11.09 12.64
N GLU A 118 -4.41 -10.62 11.54
CA GLU A 118 -3.86 -10.78 10.18
C GLU A 118 -2.62 -9.90 9.97
N ALA A 119 -2.51 -8.79 10.70
CA ALA A 119 -1.39 -7.86 10.62
C ALA A 119 -0.28 -8.17 11.65
N LEU A 120 -0.65 -8.62 12.85
CA LEU A 120 0.29 -9.06 13.88
C LEU A 120 -0.28 -10.31 14.58
N PRO A 121 0.40 -11.47 14.51
CA PRO A 121 -0.06 -12.68 15.18
C PRO A 121 -0.31 -12.48 16.67
N SER A 122 -1.26 -13.24 17.22
CA SER A 122 -1.56 -13.27 18.67
C SER A 122 -0.44 -13.98 19.44
N VAL A 123 0.67 -13.28 19.66
CA VAL A 123 1.86 -13.75 20.37
C VAL A 123 2.31 -12.74 21.43
N PRO A 124 3.08 -13.14 22.45
CA PRO A 124 3.52 -12.22 23.49
C PRO A 124 4.34 -11.06 22.93
N VAL A 125 3.92 -9.84 23.24
CA VAL A 125 4.65 -8.60 22.91
C VAL A 125 5.42 -8.15 24.14
N ASN A 126 6.69 -8.56 24.20
CA ASN A 126 7.53 -8.40 25.38
C ASN A 126 8.07 -6.97 25.52
N ASP A 127 8.31 -6.29 24.41
CA ASP A 127 8.84 -4.93 24.40
C ASP A 127 8.47 -4.20 23.12
N MET A 128 8.48 -2.87 23.18
CA MET A 128 8.16 -1.99 22.05
C MET A 128 8.98 -0.71 22.11
N LYS A 129 9.22 -0.10 20.95
CA LYS A 129 9.83 1.23 20.88
C LYS A 129 9.33 2.01 19.69
N ILE A 130 9.04 3.30 19.89
CA ILE A 130 8.70 4.20 18.79
C ILE A 130 9.96 4.86 18.26
N GLN A 131 10.22 4.68 16.97
CA GLN A 131 11.25 5.41 16.24
C GLN A 131 10.69 6.75 15.78
N VAL A 132 11.07 7.85 16.46
CA VAL A 132 10.46 9.17 16.28
C VAL A 132 10.69 9.73 14.87
N ARG A 133 11.90 9.54 14.32
CA ARG A 133 12.26 10.06 12.99
C ARG A 133 11.33 9.53 11.90
N ASP A 134 11.11 8.22 11.91
CA ASP A 134 10.34 7.53 10.87
C ASP A 134 8.86 7.51 11.23
N GLY A 135 8.53 7.63 12.52
CA GLY A 135 7.17 7.53 13.03
C GLY A 135 6.65 6.10 13.01
N ASP A 136 7.52 5.13 13.31
CA ASP A 136 7.21 3.70 13.29
C ASP A 136 7.21 3.12 14.71
N LEU A 137 6.38 2.11 14.95
CA LEU A 137 6.42 1.31 16.17
C LEU A 137 7.16 -0.01 15.90
N VAL A 138 8.30 -0.19 16.56
CA VAL A 138 9.07 -1.43 16.56
C VAL A 138 8.54 -2.33 17.67
N ILE A 139 8.21 -3.57 17.35
CA ILE A 139 7.53 -4.52 18.23
C ILE A 139 8.41 -5.76 18.39
N GLY A 140 8.85 -6.02 19.61
CA GLY A 140 9.60 -7.22 20.00
C GLY A 140 8.66 -8.32 20.47
N THR A 141 8.54 -9.40 19.69
CA THR A 141 7.65 -10.52 20.01
C THR A 141 8.40 -11.72 20.56
N PHE A 142 7.74 -12.53 21.39
CA PHE A 142 8.24 -13.84 21.76
C PHE A 142 8.01 -14.85 20.62
N GLY A 143 9.09 -15.39 20.05
CA GLY A 143 9.03 -16.47 19.07
C GLY A 143 8.67 -16.08 17.62
N ARG A 144 8.42 -14.78 17.33
CA ARG A 144 8.13 -14.28 15.96
C ARG A 144 9.01 -13.10 15.53
N GLY A 145 10.08 -12.80 16.26
CA GLY A 145 11.07 -11.78 15.91
C GLY A 145 10.57 -10.34 16.08
N ILE A 146 11.04 -9.46 15.19
CA ILE A 146 10.74 -8.02 15.21
C ILE A 146 9.69 -7.73 14.14
N TRP A 147 8.66 -6.98 14.52
CA TRP A 147 7.64 -6.45 13.63
C TRP A 147 7.71 -4.92 13.63
N ILE A 148 7.41 -4.31 12.48
CA ILE A 148 7.37 -2.86 12.33
C ILE A 148 5.96 -2.48 11.89
N LEU A 149 5.29 -1.67 12.72
CA LEU A 149 4.09 -0.97 12.31
C LEU A 149 4.50 0.38 11.71
N ASP A 150 4.51 0.42 10.38
CA ASP A 150 4.91 1.59 9.62
C ASP A 150 3.90 2.73 9.76
N ASN A 151 4.41 3.95 9.87
CA ASN A 151 3.67 5.21 9.81
C ASN A 151 2.50 5.32 10.80
N LEU A 152 2.81 5.79 12.02
CA LEU A 152 1.85 6.07 13.07
C LEU A 152 0.98 7.32 12.82
N ALA A 153 1.16 8.06 11.72
CA ALA A 153 0.41 9.29 11.47
C ALA A 153 -1.12 9.11 11.50
N PRO A 154 -1.72 8.05 10.92
CA PRO A 154 -3.16 7.81 11.02
C PRO A 154 -3.63 7.60 12.47
N LEU A 155 -2.87 6.83 13.27
CA LEU A 155 -3.20 6.59 14.68
C LEU A 155 -3.07 7.85 15.53
N ARG A 156 -2.06 8.68 15.25
CA ARG A 156 -1.88 9.99 15.90
C ARG A 156 -3.03 10.93 15.59
N ASP A 157 -3.49 10.97 14.34
CA ASP A 157 -4.64 11.80 13.96
C ASP A 157 -5.95 11.27 14.57
N LEU A 158 -6.11 9.95 14.67
CA LEU A 158 -7.23 9.35 15.39
C LEU A 158 -7.24 9.75 16.87
N ALA A 159 -6.10 9.67 17.55
CA ALA A 159 -5.96 10.06 18.95
C ALA A 159 -6.23 11.55 19.16
N ARG A 160 -5.61 12.44 18.37
CA ARG A 160 -5.84 13.90 18.45
C ARG A 160 -7.30 14.31 18.26
N THR A 161 -8.04 13.53 17.47
CA THR A 161 -9.44 13.84 17.15
C THR A 161 -10.43 12.99 17.94
N HIS A 162 -9.95 12.13 18.85
CA HIS A 162 -10.75 11.10 19.53
C HIS A 162 -11.70 10.38 18.54
N ALA A 163 -11.12 9.89 17.44
CA ALA A 163 -11.79 9.19 16.33
C ALA A 163 -12.78 10.01 15.47
N ALA A 164 -13.00 11.32 15.71
CA ALA A 164 -13.92 12.13 14.92
C ALA A 164 -13.55 12.20 13.41
N ILE A 165 -12.29 11.93 13.05
CA ILE A 165 -11.87 11.85 11.65
C ILE A 165 -12.54 10.70 10.88
N LEU A 166 -13.01 9.65 11.56
CA LEU A 166 -13.70 8.51 10.95
C LEU A 166 -15.09 8.88 10.41
N ASP A 167 -15.68 9.97 10.89
CA ASP A 167 -16.95 10.49 10.37
C ASP A 167 -16.81 11.08 8.97
N LYS A 168 -15.59 11.51 8.61
CA LYS A 168 -15.30 12.05 7.29
C LYS A 168 -15.46 10.96 6.22
N PRO A 169 -16.01 11.33 5.06
CA PRO A 169 -16.24 10.38 3.97
C PRO A 169 -14.95 9.85 3.37
N PHE A 170 -13.99 10.75 3.17
CA PHE A 170 -12.67 10.47 2.63
C PHE A 170 -11.65 11.36 3.34
N LYS A 171 -10.48 10.80 3.67
CA LYS A 171 -9.36 11.54 4.25
C LYS A 171 -8.04 10.92 3.84
N MET A 172 -7.06 11.75 3.48
CA MET A 172 -5.66 11.35 3.36
C MET A 172 -4.88 11.70 4.63
N PHE A 173 -3.92 10.85 4.98
CA PHE A 173 -3.02 11.04 6.12
C PHE A 173 -1.59 11.29 5.64
N PRO A 174 -0.76 11.98 6.46
CA PRO A 174 0.65 12.16 6.14
C PRO A 174 1.34 10.86 5.75
N ALA A 175 2.05 10.89 4.63
CA ALA A 175 2.86 9.78 4.15
C ALA A 175 4.28 9.91 4.69
N GLN A 176 4.96 8.78 4.88
CA GLN A 176 6.41 8.80 5.07
C GLN A 176 7.12 9.20 3.78
N PRO A 177 8.34 9.77 3.87
CA PRO A 177 9.14 10.06 2.68
C PRO A 177 9.34 8.82 1.81
N GLY A 178 9.13 8.97 0.50
CA GLY A 178 9.54 7.98 -0.48
C GLY A 178 11.06 8.01 -0.62
N VAL A 179 11.69 6.83 -0.63
CA VAL A 179 13.14 6.74 -0.80
C VAL A 179 13.42 6.24 -2.21
N LEU A 180 14.24 6.97 -2.97
CA LEU A 180 14.80 6.51 -4.24
C LEU A 180 15.89 5.46 -3.95
N ALA A 181 15.48 4.35 -3.33
CA ALA A 181 16.34 3.31 -2.83
C ALA A 181 16.91 2.45 -3.97
N GLU A 182 18.18 2.10 -3.82
CA GLU A 182 18.83 1.09 -4.64
C GLU A 182 18.77 -0.27 -3.92
N TYR A 183 18.38 -1.30 -4.68
CA TYR A 183 18.24 -2.66 -4.20
C TYR A 183 19.23 -3.56 -4.94
N SER A 184 20.02 -4.30 -4.18
CA SER A 184 20.80 -5.41 -4.69
C SER A 184 20.22 -6.72 -4.20
N SER A 185 20.40 -7.78 -4.98
CA SER A 185 20.21 -9.14 -4.47
C SER A 185 21.12 -9.34 -3.25
N TYR A 186 20.58 -9.86 -2.16
CA TYR A 186 21.41 -10.29 -1.04
C TYR A 186 22.13 -11.58 -1.41
N GLU A 187 23.27 -11.86 -0.78
CA GLU A 187 23.94 -13.15 -0.92
C GLU A 187 23.03 -14.23 -0.31
N GLY A 188 22.33 -14.96 -1.17
CA GLY A 188 21.40 -16.00 -0.76
C GLY A 188 22.11 -17.12 0.01
N PRO A 189 21.43 -17.78 0.97
CA PRO A 189 21.99 -18.94 1.63
C PRO A 189 22.21 -20.04 0.60
N ARG A 190 23.46 -20.50 0.43
CA ARG A 190 23.78 -21.60 -0.50
C ARG A 190 23.13 -22.93 -0.10
N PHE A 191 22.84 -23.09 1.19
CA PHE A 191 22.18 -24.26 1.77
C PHE A 191 21.15 -23.78 2.81
N ALA A 192 19.92 -23.53 2.38
CA ALA A 192 18.82 -23.44 3.32
C ALA A 192 18.67 -24.84 3.95
N ALA A 193 18.82 -24.96 5.27
CA ALA A 193 18.47 -26.19 5.98
C ALA A 193 16.94 -26.35 5.99
N ASP A 194 16.30 -26.56 7.13
CA ASP A 194 14.86 -26.82 7.16
C ASP A 194 13.97 -25.61 6.83
N ALA A 195 14.48 -24.36 6.93
CA ALA A 195 13.72 -23.14 6.59
C ALA A 195 14.61 -21.93 6.27
N ASN A 196 14.08 -21.03 5.44
CA ASN A 196 14.56 -19.65 5.28
C ASN A 196 13.50 -18.68 5.78
N TYR A 197 13.89 -17.75 6.65
CA TYR A 197 13.04 -16.66 7.11
C TYR A 197 13.52 -15.36 6.49
N GLN A 198 12.63 -14.69 5.74
CA GLN A 198 12.91 -13.39 5.14
C GLN A 198 11.75 -12.44 5.45
N GLY A 199 12.07 -11.25 5.92
CA GLY A 199 11.10 -10.17 6.09
C GLY A 199 10.82 -9.47 4.76
N GLU A 200 9.67 -8.80 4.66
CA GLU A 200 9.35 -7.97 3.50
C GLU A 200 10.18 -6.68 3.52
N ASN A 201 10.72 -6.29 2.37
CA ASN A 201 11.35 -4.99 2.22
C ASN A 201 10.29 -3.89 2.16
N LYS A 202 10.64 -2.69 2.65
CA LYS A 202 9.82 -1.50 2.47
C LYS A 202 9.53 -1.24 0.99
N SER A 203 8.30 -0.82 0.70
CA SER A 203 7.84 -0.52 -0.66
C SER A 203 8.70 0.55 -1.33
N PHE A 204 8.95 0.40 -2.63
CA PHE A 204 9.59 1.42 -3.47
C PHE A 204 8.68 2.62 -3.76
N ALA A 205 7.41 2.56 -3.35
CA ALA A 205 6.44 3.63 -3.58
C ALA A 205 6.34 4.55 -2.37
N VAL A 206 5.98 5.81 -2.61
CA VAL A 206 5.37 6.63 -1.56
C VAL A 206 4.02 6.00 -1.20
N VAL A 207 3.89 5.54 0.05
CA VAL A 207 2.68 4.91 0.58
C VAL A 207 1.88 5.96 1.33
N ILE A 208 0.73 6.33 0.79
CA ILE A 208 -0.14 7.37 1.34
C ILE A 208 -1.33 6.68 2.00
N PRO A 209 -1.44 6.68 3.33
CA PRO A 209 -2.59 6.11 4.00
C PRO A 209 -3.83 6.96 3.74
N VAL A 210 -4.96 6.30 3.55
CA VAL A 210 -6.25 6.95 3.36
C VAL A 210 -7.33 6.25 4.18
N TRP A 211 -8.35 7.01 4.54
CA TRP A 211 -9.60 6.53 5.12
C TRP A 211 -10.73 6.73 4.13
N VAL A 212 -11.50 5.67 3.88
CA VAL A 212 -12.77 5.71 3.15
C VAL A 212 -13.84 5.17 4.08
N LYS A 213 -14.89 5.95 4.35
CA LYS A 213 -15.96 5.52 5.27
C LYS A 213 -16.61 4.21 4.77
N PRO A 214 -16.78 3.19 5.64
CA PRO A 214 -17.46 1.96 5.27
C PRO A 214 -18.84 2.20 4.65
N GLY A 215 -19.16 1.45 3.58
CA GLY A 215 -20.41 1.55 2.84
C GLY A 215 -20.39 2.50 1.63
N MET A 216 -19.30 3.24 1.40
CA MET A 216 -19.18 4.12 0.23
C MET A 216 -19.05 3.38 -1.11
N ASP A 217 -18.49 2.18 -1.10
CA ASP A 217 -18.37 1.30 -2.26
C ASP A 217 -19.72 0.90 -2.88
N LYS A 218 -20.83 1.08 -2.15
CA LYS A 218 -22.20 0.78 -2.61
C LYS A 218 -22.90 1.99 -3.24
N ALA A 219 -22.39 3.20 -3.06
CA ALA A 219 -23.04 4.43 -3.53
C ALA A 219 -22.87 4.68 -5.04
N SER A 220 -21.96 3.97 -5.72
CA SER A 220 -21.63 4.17 -7.14
C SER A 220 -22.48 3.35 -8.12
N GLY A 221 -23.65 2.86 -7.70
CA GLY A 221 -24.49 1.97 -8.51
C GLY A 221 -25.87 2.56 -8.82
N GLN A 222 -26.05 3.08 -10.04
CA GLN A 222 -27.36 3.04 -10.70
C GLN A 222 -27.98 1.65 -10.49
N GLU A 223 -29.22 1.63 -10.00
CA GLU A 223 -30.05 0.44 -9.96
C GLU A 223 -30.21 -0.12 -11.38
N THR A 224 -29.39 -1.09 -11.77
CA THR A 224 -29.80 -2.03 -12.81
C THR A 224 -30.82 -2.96 -12.19
N LYS A 225 -32.11 -2.65 -12.42
CA LYS A 225 -33.22 -3.56 -12.19
C LYS A 225 -32.93 -4.89 -12.88
N THR A 226 -32.59 -5.92 -12.11
CA THR A 226 -32.64 -7.29 -12.58
C THR A 226 -34.10 -7.76 -12.58
N GLY A 227 -34.66 -7.90 -13.78
CA GLY A 227 -35.82 -8.77 -13.99
C GLY A 227 -35.46 -10.19 -13.59
N LYS A 228 -36.37 -10.85 -12.87
CA LYS A 228 -36.39 -12.30 -12.70
C LYS A 228 -36.50 -12.96 -14.07
N GLU A 229 -35.71 -13.99 -14.29
CA GLU A 229 -36.23 -15.23 -14.87
C GLU A 229 -35.29 -16.39 -14.52
N ASP A 230 -35.89 -17.41 -13.93
CA ASP A 230 -35.31 -18.71 -13.68
C ASP A 230 -35.01 -19.39 -15.02
N ASN A 231 -33.84 -20.01 -15.16
CA ASN A 231 -33.74 -21.29 -15.84
C ASN A 231 -32.47 -22.04 -15.45
N ALA A 232 -32.67 -23.35 -15.29
CA ALA A 232 -31.73 -24.34 -14.86
C ALA A 232 -30.68 -24.66 -15.94
N GLU A 233 -29.62 -25.33 -15.47
CA GLU A 233 -28.55 -26.02 -16.22
C GLU A 233 -27.26 -25.24 -16.58
N GLY A 234 -26.17 -25.65 -15.92
CA GLY A 234 -24.90 -25.95 -16.61
C GLY A 234 -24.02 -24.79 -17.09
N LYS A 235 -23.31 -24.14 -16.15
CA LYS A 235 -21.91 -23.61 -16.22
C LYS A 235 -21.78 -22.45 -15.25
N SER A 236 -20.85 -22.54 -14.30
CA SER A 236 -20.51 -21.44 -13.38
C SER A 236 -19.87 -20.28 -14.16
N LYS A 237 -20.69 -19.42 -14.78
CA LYS A 237 -20.27 -18.07 -15.14
C LYS A 237 -20.13 -17.30 -13.83
N GLY A 238 -18.89 -16.97 -13.46
CA GLY A 238 -18.59 -16.12 -12.31
C GLY A 238 -19.45 -14.85 -12.37
N LYS A 239 -20.11 -14.52 -11.25
CA LYS A 239 -20.85 -13.26 -11.11
C LYS A 239 -19.95 -12.10 -11.56
N PRO A 240 -20.43 -11.16 -12.39
CA PRO A 240 -19.65 -9.99 -12.75
C PRO A 240 -19.31 -9.22 -11.47
N ALA A 241 -18.02 -9.07 -11.18
CA ALA A 241 -17.57 -8.23 -10.08
C ALA A 241 -18.10 -6.81 -10.29
N LYS A 242 -18.81 -6.26 -9.30
CA LYS A 242 -19.25 -4.86 -9.33
C LYS A 242 -18.01 -3.98 -9.52
N LYS A 243 -18.04 -3.12 -10.55
CA LYS A 243 -16.92 -2.23 -10.90
C LYS A 243 -16.77 -1.21 -9.77
N LYS A 244 -15.76 -1.38 -8.92
CA LYS A 244 -15.43 -0.41 -7.86
C LYS A 244 -15.10 0.93 -8.50
N GLU A 245 -15.58 2.02 -7.89
CA GLU A 245 -15.21 3.36 -8.30
C GLU A 245 -13.73 3.62 -8.02
N LYS A 246 -13.05 4.29 -8.95
CA LYS A 246 -11.61 4.52 -8.88
C LYS A 246 -11.33 5.96 -8.45
N ALA A 247 -10.42 6.12 -7.49
CA ALA A 247 -9.88 7.42 -7.15
C ALA A 247 -8.93 7.91 -8.25
N LEU A 248 -9.07 9.17 -8.65
CA LEU A 248 -8.11 9.86 -9.52
C LEU A 248 -7.04 10.52 -8.66
N VAL A 249 -5.80 10.05 -8.82
CA VAL A 249 -4.62 10.60 -8.17
C VAL A 249 -3.89 11.49 -9.16
N THR A 250 -3.60 12.72 -8.76
CA THR A 250 -2.82 13.70 -9.53
C THR A 250 -1.61 14.11 -8.71
N VAL A 251 -0.42 13.90 -9.27
CA VAL A 251 0.84 14.32 -8.67
C VAL A 251 1.36 15.55 -9.40
N LEU A 252 1.66 16.58 -8.63
CA LEU A 252 2.12 17.89 -9.11
C LEU A 252 3.50 18.22 -8.53
N SER A 253 4.30 18.97 -9.28
CA SER A 253 5.42 19.72 -8.70
C SER A 253 4.90 20.87 -7.82
N LEU A 254 5.77 21.50 -7.03
CA LEU A 254 5.38 22.66 -6.23
C LEU A 254 5.04 23.89 -7.08
N GLU A 255 5.60 23.96 -8.30
CA GLU A 255 5.31 24.99 -9.29
C GLU A 255 3.93 24.80 -9.96
N GLY A 256 3.29 23.65 -9.73
CA GLY A 256 1.95 23.34 -10.24
C GLY A 256 1.94 22.48 -11.51
N ASP A 257 3.10 22.05 -12.00
CA ASP A 257 3.19 21.20 -13.20
C ASP A 257 2.67 19.79 -12.91
N THR A 258 1.85 19.25 -13.81
CA THR A 258 1.34 17.88 -13.68
C THR A 258 2.39 16.87 -14.09
N LEU A 259 2.87 16.08 -13.13
CA LEU A 259 3.90 15.06 -13.35
C LEU A 259 3.30 13.71 -13.72
N ARG A 260 2.16 13.34 -13.12
CA ARG A 260 1.56 12.01 -13.23
C ARG A 260 0.07 12.03 -12.85
N GLN A 261 -0.81 11.39 -13.64
CA GLN A 261 -2.19 11.11 -13.23
C GLN A 261 -2.59 9.64 -13.38
N PHE A 262 -3.05 9.00 -12.32
CA PHE A 262 -3.50 7.60 -12.36
C PHE A 262 -4.78 7.35 -11.60
N LYS A 263 -5.47 6.28 -11.99
CA LYS A 263 -6.66 5.80 -11.31
C LYS A 263 -6.31 4.57 -10.47
N THR A 264 -6.67 4.58 -9.20
CA THR A 264 -6.52 3.43 -8.31
C THR A 264 -7.85 3.07 -7.68
N GLU A 265 -8.05 1.78 -7.41
CA GLU A 265 -9.17 1.33 -6.60
C GLU A 265 -8.83 1.58 -5.13
N LEU A 266 -9.84 1.95 -4.33
CA LEU A 266 -9.71 2.10 -2.88
C LEU A 266 -10.64 1.09 -2.21
N ASP A 267 -10.15 0.49 -1.14
CA ASP A 267 -10.97 -0.29 -0.24
C ASP A 267 -11.60 0.60 0.83
N THR A 268 -12.72 0.14 1.39
CA THR A 268 -13.36 0.81 2.52
C THR A 268 -12.55 0.61 3.80
N SER A 269 -12.75 1.49 4.76
CA SER A 269 -11.91 1.66 5.95
C SER A 269 -10.53 2.23 5.62
N PHE A 270 -9.50 1.85 6.37
CA PHE A 270 -8.12 2.24 6.08
C PHE A 270 -7.59 1.48 4.87
N SER A 271 -7.09 2.21 3.88
CA SER A 271 -6.42 1.66 2.71
C SER A 271 -5.21 2.53 2.34
N THR A 272 -4.48 2.17 1.28
CA THR A 272 -3.28 2.90 0.88
C THR A 272 -3.28 3.22 -0.61
N ILE A 273 -2.82 4.42 -0.94
CA ILE A 273 -2.46 4.80 -2.31
C ILE A 273 -0.95 4.64 -2.44
N ARG A 274 -0.50 4.05 -3.55
CA ARG A 274 0.91 3.84 -3.84
C ARG A 274 1.29 4.62 -5.08
N TRP A 275 2.23 5.54 -4.94
CA TRP A 275 2.86 6.23 -6.08
C TRP A 275 4.30 5.78 -6.20
N GLY A 276 4.67 5.19 -7.35
CA GLY A 276 6.00 4.64 -7.60
C GLY A 276 7.09 5.70 -7.80
N MET A 277 6.83 6.96 -7.45
CA MET A 277 7.70 8.11 -7.70
C MET A 277 8.01 8.32 -9.20
N ASP A 278 7.17 7.76 -10.08
CA ASP A 278 7.29 7.84 -11.53
C ASP A 278 6.57 9.08 -12.07
N THR A 279 7.14 9.66 -13.13
CA THR A 279 6.45 10.65 -13.96
C THR A 279 5.64 9.98 -15.08
N ARG A 280 4.92 10.76 -15.87
CA ARG A 280 4.18 10.28 -17.05
C ARG A 280 5.11 9.56 -18.04
N GLY A 281 4.78 8.31 -18.33
CA GLY A 281 5.42 7.47 -19.35
C GLY A 281 4.81 7.64 -20.74
N VAL A 282 5.07 6.67 -21.62
CA VAL A 282 4.52 6.64 -22.99
C VAL A 282 3.87 5.30 -23.31
N ARG A 283 2.92 5.29 -24.24
CA ARG A 283 2.27 4.05 -24.70
C ARG A 283 3.21 3.31 -25.65
N PHE A 284 3.51 2.06 -25.30
CA PHE A 284 4.25 1.15 -26.17
C PHE A 284 3.39 0.62 -27.32
N PRO A 285 4.02 0.15 -28.42
CA PRO A 285 3.33 -0.66 -29.41
C PRO A 285 2.59 -1.82 -28.74
N SER A 286 1.28 -1.93 -29.00
CA SER A 286 0.40 -2.91 -28.35
C SER A 286 -0.59 -3.52 -29.33
N LYS A 287 -0.82 -4.83 -29.20
CA LYS A 287 -1.88 -5.55 -29.94
C LYS A 287 -3.26 -4.97 -29.68
N ASN A 288 -3.49 -4.51 -28.46
CA ASN A 288 -4.79 -4.06 -28.01
C ASN A 288 -5.04 -2.62 -28.46
N GLU A 289 -6.28 -2.33 -28.82
CA GLU A 289 -6.71 -0.96 -29.02
C GLU A 289 -6.66 -0.18 -27.70
N PRO A 290 -6.23 1.09 -27.73
CA PRO A 290 -6.30 1.93 -26.55
C PRO A 290 -7.76 2.08 -26.14
N ASN A 291 -8.06 1.83 -24.87
CA ASN A 291 -9.39 2.07 -24.35
C ASN A 291 -9.59 3.59 -24.22
N ARG A 292 -10.79 4.11 -24.53
CA ARG A 292 -11.11 5.53 -24.37
C ARG A 292 -10.91 6.02 -22.94
N ASP A 293 -11.12 5.14 -21.96
CA ASP A 293 -10.92 5.42 -20.54
C ASP A 293 -9.56 4.94 -19.99
N GLN A 294 -8.61 4.60 -20.88
CA GLN A 294 -7.30 4.11 -20.45
C GLN A 294 -6.57 5.21 -19.65
N PRO A 295 -6.09 4.90 -18.43
CA PRO A 295 -5.29 5.84 -17.66
C PRO A 295 -4.03 6.26 -18.42
N GLU A 296 -3.50 7.44 -18.10
CA GLU A 296 -2.21 7.86 -18.64
C GLU A 296 -1.13 6.79 -18.36
N PRO A 297 -0.28 6.47 -19.35
CA PRO A 297 0.83 5.56 -19.15
C PRO A 297 1.73 6.03 -17.99
N GLY A 298 2.00 5.13 -17.05
CA GLY A 298 3.01 5.33 -16.00
C GLY A 298 4.39 4.84 -16.42
N GLY A 299 5.29 4.77 -15.44
CA GLY A 299 6.64 4.24 -15.64
C GLY A 299 7.59 5.20 -16.33
N GLY A 300 7.29 6.50 -16.31
CA GLY A 300 8.22 7.56 -16.71
C GLY A 300 9.49 7.59 -15.85
N PRO A 301 10.47 8.45 -16.18
CA PRO A 301 11.60 8.73 -15.30
C PRO A 301 11.12 9.01 -13.87
N ARG A 302 11.88 8.54 -12.88
CA ARG A 302 11.60 8.85 -11.48
C ARG A 302 11.73 10.36 -11.26
N VAL A 303 10.94 10.89 -10.34
CA VAL A 303 11.07 12.29 -9.91
C VAL A 303 12.40 12.51 -9.18
N PHE A 304 12.85 13.76 -9.12
CA PHE A 304 14.02 14.12 -8.32
C PHE A 304 13.68 14.16 -6.82
N PRO A 305 14.67 14.10 -5.93
CA PRO A 305 14.45 14.37 -4.51
C PRO A 305 13.83 15.76 -4.32
N GLY A 306 12.81 15.85 -3.47
CA GLY A 306 12.04 17.07 -3.26
C GLY A 306 10.63 16.81 -2.75
N GLU A 307 9.85 17.87 -2.65
CA GLU A 307 8.46 17.83 -2.19
C GLU A 307 7.51 17.84 -3.39
N TYR A 308 6.41 17.09 -3.28
CA TYR A 308 5.42 16.94 -4.34
C TYR A 308 4.01 17.05 -3.77
N LEU A 309 3.11 17.73 -4.49
CA LEU A 309 1.71 17.84 -4.09
C LEU A 309 0.91 16.69 -4.70
N VAL A 310 0.34 15.84 -3.85
CA VAL A 310 -0.56 14.76 -4.26
C VAL A 310 -2.00 15.18 -3.98
N LYS A 311 -2.81 15.25 -5.04
CA LYS A 311 -4.25 15.49 -4.97
C LYS A 311 -4.99 14.21 -5.31
N VAL A 312 -5.96 13.84 -4.49
CA VAL A 312 -6.81 12.67 -4.74
C VAL A 312 -8.25 13.11 -4.80
N LYS A 313 -8.93 12.74 -5.89
CA LYS A 313 -10.37 12.86 -6.04
C LYS A 313 -11.00 11.46 -6.00
N TYR A 314 -11.95 11.26 -5.11
CA TYR A 314 -12.71 10.02 -4.97
C TYR A 314 -14.20 10.37 -4.86
N MET A 315 -15.01 9.96 -5.85
CA MET A 315 -16.39 10.43 -6.01
C MET A 315 -16.45 11.97 -6.05
N ASP A 316 -17.27 12.57 -5.18
CA ASP A 316 -17.41 14.01 -5.00
C ASP A 316 -16.43 14.60 -3.96
N TYR A 317 -15.60 13.74 -3.34
CA TYR A 317 -14.66 14.14 -2.32
C TYR A 317 -13.26 14.33 -2.89
N ALA A 318 -12.51 15.26 -2.32
CA ALA A 318 -11.12 15.46 -2.63
C ALA A 318 -10.34 15.79 -1.37
N ASP A 319 -9.09 15.33 -1.33
CA ASP A 319 -8.11 15.72 -0.31
C ASP A 319 -6.75 15.86 -1.00
N SER A 320 -5.82 16.56 -0.35
CA SER A 320 -4.47 16.74 -0.87
C SER A 320 -3.46 16.89 0.24
N LEU A 321 -2.24 16.43 -0.01
CA LEU A 321 -1.11 16.62 0.90
C LEU A 321 0.20 16.71 0.14
N THR A 322 1.19 17.30 0.80
CA THR A 322 2.57 17.28 0.33
C THR A 322 3.24 15.98 0.76
N VAL A 323 3.96 15.33 -0.17
CA VAL A 323 4.82 14.18 0.11
C VAL A 323 6.28 14.51 -0.20
N SER A 324 7.18 13.97 0.61
CA SER A 324 8.63 14.10 0.40
C SER A 324 9.18 12.90 -0.34
N VAL A 325 10.13 13.14 -1.25
CA VAL A 325 10.98 12.12 -1.88
C VAL A 325 12.42 12.44 -1.54
N ILE A 326 13.12 11.46 -0.98
CA ILE A 326 14.52 11.59 -0.54
C ILE A 326 15.43 10.63 -1.29
N GLU A 327 16.72 10.97 -1.30
CA GLU A 327 17.76 10.09 -1.82
C GLU A 327 17.99 8.90 -0.89
N ASP A 328 18.51 7.81 -1.46
CA ASP A 328 19.12 6.75 -0.66
C ASP A 328 20.39 7.30 0.01
N PRO A 329 20.44 7.44 1.34
CA PRO A 329 21.62 7.99 2.02
C PRO A 329 22.85 7.06 1.91
N ARG A 330 22.68 5.82 1.44
CA ARG A 330 23.76 4.85 1.27
C ARG A 330 24.46 4.98 -0.08
N VAL A 331 23.78 5.54 -1.08
CA VAL A 331 24.26 5.61 -2.47
C VAL A 331 24.10 7.05 -2.98
N PRO A 332 25.14 7.89 -2.86
CA PRO A 332 25.10 9.25 -3.39
C PRO A 332 25.09 9.18 -4.92
N VAL A 333 24.04 9.72 -5.54
CA VAL A 333 23.95 9.86 -7.01
C VAL A 333 23.91 11.34 -7.35
N PRO A 334 24.88 11.87 -8.12
CA PRO A 334 24.90 13.27 -8.52
C PRO A 334 23.61 13.71 -9.22
N PRO A 335 23.10 14.93 -8.96
CA PRO A 335 21.91 15.45 -9.66
C PRO A 335 22.06 15.47 -11.18
N ALA A 336 23.26 15.73 -11.70
CA ALA A 336 23.55 15.71 -13.14
C ALA A 336 23.33 14.33 -13.76
N ASP A 337 23.68 13.26 -13.06
CA ASP A 337 23.51 11.88 -13.55
C ASP A 337 22.03 11.50 -13.60
N ARG A 338 21.23 11.93 -12.59
CA ARG A 338 19.77 11.73 -12.63
C ARG A 338 19.13 12.52 -13.77
N GLN A 339 19.58 13.75 -14.02
CA GLN A 339 19.11 14.55 -15.15
C GLN A 339 19.44 13.90 -16.49
N ALA A 340 20.66 13.39 -16.65
CA ALA A 340 21.09 12.66 -17.84
C ALA A 340 20.26 11.36 -18.02
N ASN A 341 20.02 10.62 -16.95
CA ASN A 341 19.17 9.42 -16.96
C ASN A 341 17.73 9.75 -17.42
N ALA A 342 17.12 10.75 -16.78
CA ALA A 342 15.76 11.18 -17.14
C ALA A 342 15.68 11.67 -18.59
N ALA A 343 16.69 12.41 -19.07
CA ALA A 343 16.79 12.87 -20.44
C ALA A 343 16.92 11.69 -21.43
N ALA A 344 17.76 10.69 -21.12
CA ALA A 344 17.95 9.50 -21.96
C ALA A 344 16.66 8.66 -22.07
N ILE A 345 15.91 8.49 -20.97
CA ILE A 345 14.60 7.83 -21.00
C ILE A 345 13.63 8.64 -21.87
N ARG A 346 13.60 9.97 -21.74
CA ARG A 346 12.71 10.85 -22.51
C ARG A 346 13.05 10.85 -24.01
N ASP A 347 14.32 10.73 -24.37
CA ASP A 347 14.76 10.58 -25.76
C ASP A 347 14.27 9.25 -26.35
N LEU A 348 14.51 8.13 -25.64
CA LEU A 348 14.02 6.81 -26.03
C LEU A 348 12.48 6.76 -26.19
N TYR A 349 11.76 7.53 -25.38
CA TYR A 349 10.31 7.63 -25.47
C TYR A 349 9.83 8.20 -26.81
N GLN A 350 10.59 9.09 -27.44
CA GLN A 350 10.24 9.61 -28.77
C GLN A 350 10.20 8.48 -29.80
N ASP A 351 11.17 7.55 -29.74
CA ASP A 351 11.22 6.40 -30.63
C ASP A 351 10.12 5.38 -30.32
N ILE A 352 9.80 5.17 -29.04
CA ILE A 352 8.69 4.31 -28.63
C ILE A 352 7.36 4.86 -29.15
N GLU A 353 7.10 6.17 -29.01
CA GLU A 353 5.88 6.80 -29.50
C GLU A 353 5.75 6.74 -31.02
N ARG A 354 6.85 7.01 -31.75
CA ARG A 354 6.90 6.84 -33.22
C ARG A 354 6.57 5.41 -33.62
N SER A 355 7.13 4.44 -32.90
CA SER A 355 6.90 3.01 -33.12
C SER A 355 5.46 2.61 -32.80
N ALA A 356 4.87 3.13 -31.73
CA ALA A 356 3.48 2.88 -31.37
C ALA A 356 2.53 3.40 -32.45
N LYS A 357 2.76 4.64 -32.94
CA LYS A 357 2.01 5.22 -34.06
C LYS A 357 2.16 4.40 -35.35
N ALA A 358 3.36 3.91 -35.65
CA ALA A 358 3.59 3.04 -36.80
C ALA A 358 2.79 1.72 -36.67
N TYR A 359 2.77 1.10 -35.50
CA TYR A 359 1.99 -0.10 -35.25
C TYR A 359 0.48 0.15 -35.34
N ASP A 360 -0.01 1.28 -34.82
CA ASP A 360 -1.42 1.63 -34.93
C ASP A 360 -1.85 1.82 -36.40
N ARG A 361 -1.00 2.44 -37.24
CA ARG A 361 -1.25 2.52 -38.70
C ARG A 361 -1.35 1.15 -39.37
N LEU A 362 -0.57 0.16 -38.93
CA LEU A 362 -0.67 -1.21 -39.44
C LEU A 362 -2.02 -1.85 -39.08
N LYS A 363 -2.53 -1.60 -37.86
CA LYS A 363 -3.86 -2.06 -37.45
C LYS A 363 -4.97 -1.38 -38.26
N GLU A 364 -4.87 -0.06 -38.47
CA GLU A 364 -5.83 0.70 -39.27
C GLU A 364 -5.87 0.21 -40.73
N ALA A 365 -4.71 -0.05 -41.32
CA ALA A 365 -4.61 -0.61 -42.67
C ALA A 365 -5.29 -1.99 -42.75
N GLU A 366 -5.01 -2.89 -41.79
CA GLU A 366 -5.63 -4.21 -41.76
C GLU A 366 -7.16 -4.12 -41.57
N LYS A 367 -7.63 -3.22 -40.69
CA LYS A 367 -9.06 -2.96 -40.49
C LYS A 367 -9.71 -2.43 -41.77
N THR A 368 -9.05 -1.52 -42.48
CA THR A 368 -9.53 -0.96 -43.74
C THR A 368 -9.65 -2.05 -44.81
N ILE A 369 -8.66 -2.93 -44.93
CA ILE A 369 -8.72 -4.07 -45.86
C ILE A 369 -9.93 -4.96 -45.53
N ARG A 370 -10.16 -5.30 -44.25
CA ARG A 370 -11.32 -6.10 -43.84
C ARG A 370 -12.65 -5.42 -44.21
N LEU A 371 -12.80 -4.12 -43.94
CA LEU A 371 -14.00 -3.36 -44.30
C LEU A 371 -14.25 -3.36 -45.81
N VAL A 372 -13.19 -3.20 -46.61
CA VAL A 372 -13.29 -3.31 -48.07
C VAL A 372 -13.74 -4.71 -48.46
N GLU A 373 -13.13 -5.77 -47.93
CA GLU A 373 -13.55 -7.15 -48.25
C GLU A 373 -15.01 -7.44 -47.89
N GLU A 374 -15.52 -6.88 -46.78
CA GLU A 374 -16.90 -7.03 -46.30
C GLU A 374 -17.92 -6.28 -47.16
N GLN A 375 -17.54 -5.17 -47.81
CA GLN A 375 -18.46 -4.34 -48.61
C GLN A 375 -18.71 -4.89 -50.03
N TRP A 376 -17.91 -5.83 -50.50
CA TRP A 376 -17.93 -6.31 -51.90
C TRP A 376 -18.86 -7.50 -52.12
N VAL A 377 -19.97 -7.57 -51.38
CA VAL A 377 -20.94 -8.69 -51.44
C VAL A 377 -21.65 -8.78 -52.80
N ASN A 378 -21.90 -7.63 -53.45
CA ASN A 378 -22.75 -7.51 -54.66
C ASN A 378 -21.95 -7.27 -55.95
N VAL A 379 -20.62 -7.48 -55.94
CA VAL A 379 -19.73 -7.24 -57.09
C VAL A 379 -19.47 -8.55 -57.84
N PRO A 380 -19.29 -8.57 -59.18
CA PRO A 380 -19.01 -9.80 -59.92
C PRO A 380 -17.86 -10.61 -59.33
N ASP A 381 -18.01 -11.94 -59.31
CA ASP A 381 -17.09 -12.87 -58.66
C ASP A 381 -15.64 -12.76 -59.17
N SER A 382 -15.46 -12.44 -60.46
CA SER A 382 -14.14 -12.21 -61.07
C SER A 382 -13.41 -11.05 -60.40
N VAL A 383 -14.08 -9.92 -60.21
CA VAL A 383 -13.52 -8.71 -59.59
C VAL A 383 -13.33 -8.94 -58.09
N LYS A 384 -14.30 -9.59 -57.43
CA LYS A 384 -14.20 -9.96 -56.01
C LYS A 384 -12.97 -10.82 -55.73
N LYS A 385 -12.67 -11.79 -56.61
CA LYS A 385 -11.49 -12.67 -56.48
C LYS A 385 -10.17 -11.90 -56.62
N GLU A 386 -10.08 -10.93 -57.52
CA GLU A 386 -8.90 -10.09 -57.68
C GLU A 386 -8.66 -9.19 -56.46
N VAL A 387 -9.70 -8.53 -55.96
CA VAL A 387 -9.61 -7.68 -54.76
C VAL A 387 -9.21 -8.48 -53.52
N LEU A 388 -9.80 -9.66 -53.31
CA LEU A 388 -9.42 -10.55 -52.21
C LEU A 388 -7.96 -11.01 -52.30
N LYS A 389 -7.44 -11.22 -53.52
CA LYS A 389 -6.02 -11.57 -53.72
C LYS A 389 -5.11 -10.42 -53.31
N ILE A 390 -5.42 -9.18 -53.70
CA ILE A 390 -4.68 -7.98 -53.29
C ILE A 390 -4.75 -7.81 -51.76
N GLY A 391 -5.95 -7.92 -51.18
CA GLY A 391 -6.17 -7.84 -49.74
C GLY A 391 -5.32 -8.86 -48.97
N LYS A 392 -5.24 -10.10 -49.45
CA LYS A 392 -4.37 -11.14 -48.88
C LYS A 392 -2.89 -10.74 -48.92
N THR A 393 -2.37 -10.33 -50.08
CA THR A 393 -0.95 -9.93 -50.20
C THR A 393 -0.60 -8.74 -49.28
N LEU A 394 -1.50 -7.77 -49.14
CA LEU A 394 -1.32 -6.65 -48.22
C LEU A 394 -1.34 -7.12 -46.76
N LYS A 395 -2.26 -8.01 -46.39
CA LYS A 395 -2.32 -8.60 -45.03
C LYS A 395 -1.06 -9.38 -44.70
N ASP A 396 -0.54 -10.18 -45.63
CA ASP A 396 0.71 -10.94 -45.44
C ASP A 396 1.89 -9.99 -45.18
N SER A 397 1.98 -8.90 -45.96
CA SER A 397 3.01 -7.85 -45.78
C SER A 397 2.87 -7.12 -44.44
N ILE A 398 1.64 -6.79 -44.04
CA ILE A 398 1.34 -6.20 -42.72
C ILE A 398 1.75 -7.18 -41.61
N GLY A 399 1.48 -8.47 -41.77
CA GLY A 399 1.86 -9.52 -40.82
C GLY A 399 3.36 -9.55 -40.57
N VAL A 400 4.17 -9.53 -41.63
CA VAL A 400 5.64 -9.46 -41.53
C VAL A 400 6.10 -8.22 -40.77
N LEU A 401 5.51 -7.05 -41.05
CA LEU A 401 5.85 -5.81 -40.34
C LEU A 401 5.46 -5.85 -38.86
N LYS A 402 4.32 -6.47 -38.52
CA LYS A 402 3.86 -6.60 -37.13
C LYS A 402 4.76 -7.53 -36.31
N GLU A 403 5.33 -8.57 -36.91
CA GLU A 403 6.29 -9.48 -36.25
C GLU A 403 7.58 -8.78 -35.77
N LEU A 404 7.93 -7.63 -36.36
CA LEU A 404 9.06 -6.81 -35.88
C LEU A 404 8.83 -6.27 -34.46
N PHE A 405 7.58 -6.07 -34.04
CA PHE A 405 7.24 -5.49 -32.74
C PHE A 405 7.18 -6.54 -31.64
N PHE A 406 6.44 -7.62 -31.89
CA PHE A 406 6.26 -8.75 -30.97
C PHE A 406 5.71 -9.96 -31.73
N LYS A 407 5.78 -11.16 -31.11
CA LYS A 407 5.23 -12.39 -31.69
C LYS A 407 3.73 -12.21 -31.97
N HIS A 408 3.31 -12.31 -33.22
CA HIS A 408 1.92 -12.14 -33.62
C HIS A 408 1.17 -13.48 -33.62
N GLU A 409 1.83 -14.58 -33.98
CA GLU A 409 1.25 -15.94 -33.94
C GLU A 409 1.54 -16.72 -32.64
N GLU A 410 0.54 -17.43 -32.11
CA GLU A 410 0.71 -18.29 -30.93
C GLU A 410 1.36 -19.62 -31.29
N GLY A 411 2.69 -19.67 -31.26
CA GLY A 411 3.42 -20.94 -31.26
C GLY A 411 3.53 -21.51 -29.84
N LYS A 412 3.33 -22.82 -29.67
CA LYS A 412 3.62 -23.51 -28.40
C LYS A 412 5.13 -23.45 -28.10
N GLY A 413 5.52 -22.88 -26.96
CA GLY A 413 6.91 -22.84 -26.47
C GLY A 413 7.42 -21.43 -26.14
N ILE A 414 8.49 -21.36 -25.32
CA ILE A 414 9.22 -20.12 -25.03
C ILE A 414 10.14 -19.84 -26.22
N GLU A 415 9.92 -18.72 -26.90
CA GLU A 415 10.76 -18.29 -28.02
C GLU A 415 11.32 -16.89 -27.72
N GLY A 416 12.63 -16.82 -27.48
CA GLY A 416 13.34 -15.57 -27.27
C GLY A 416 13.85 -14.99 -28.59
N ASN A 417 13.28 -13.88 -29.03
CA ASN A 417 13.85 -13.08 -30.11
C ASN A 417 14.27 -11.70 -29.57
N PRO A 418 15.57 -11.46 -29.32
CA PRO A 418 16.06 -10.19 -28.78
C PRO A 418 15.98 -9.04 -29.79
N ASN A 419 15.75 -9.34 -31.07
CA ASN A 419 15.69 -8.33 -32.14
C ASN A 419 14.30 -7.69 -32.32
N ARG A 420 13.28 -8.17 -31.60
CA ARG A 420 11.96 -7.54 -31.58
C ARG A 420 12.03 -6.17 -30.91
N LEU A 421 11.33 -5.20 -31.49
CA LEU A 421 11.43 -3.81 -31.09
C LEU A 421 10.96 -3.57 -29.64
N ASN A 422 9.85 -4.21 -29.21
CA ASN A 422 9.40 -4.09 -27.82
C ASN A 422 10.41 -4.68 -26.82
N ASN A 423 11.11 -5.75 -27.20
CA ASN A 423 12.16 -6.35 -26.36
C ASN A 423 13.36 -5.40 -26.26
N ARG A 424 13.77 -4.79 -27.38
CA ARG A 424 14.85 -3.80 -27.40
C ARG A 424 14.52 -2.57 -26.55
N PHE A 425 13.32 -2.02 -26.68
CA PHE A 425 12.87 -0.90 -25.86
C PHE A 425 12.83 -1.24 -24.37
N SER A 426 12.26 -2.40 -24.01
CA SER A 426 12.19 -2.85 -22.62
C SER A 426 13.58 -3.07 -22.03
N ASN A 427 14.52 -3.60 -22.81
CA ASN A 427 15.90 -3.78 -22.38
C ASN A 427 16.62 -2.44 -22.23
N ALA A 428 16.47 -1.52 -23.20
CA ALA A 428 17.09 -0.20 -23.14
C ALA A 428 16.66 0.56 -21.87
N ILE A 429 15.36 0.53 -21.52
CA ILE A 429 14.85 1.15 -20.28
C ILE A 429 15.43 0.51 -19.01
N ARG A 430 15.84 -0.76 -19.04
CA ARG A 430 16.45 -1.40 -17.88
C ARG A 430 17.94 -1.08 -17.73
N TYR A 431 18.61 -0.70 -18.81
CA TYR A 431 20.03 -0.37 -18.82
C TYR A 431 20.31 1.12 -18.62
N ILE A 432 19.38 1.97 -19.06
CA ILE A 432 19.29 3.37 -18.63
C ILE A 432 18.76 3.34 -17.21
#